data_AF-A0AAV1XMI7-F1
#
_entry.id   AF-A0AAV1XMI7-F1
#
_cell.length_a   1.000
_cell.length_b   1.000
_cell.length_c   1.000
_cell.angle_alpha   90.00
_cell.angle_beta   90.00
_cell.angle_gamma   90.00
#
_symmetry.space_group_name_H-M   'P 1'
#
loop_
_entity.id
_entity.type
_entity.pdbx_description
1 polymer ?
#
loop_
_entity_poly.entity_id
_entity_poly.type
_entity_poly.pdbx_seq_one_letter_code
_entity_poly.pdbx_strand_id
1 'polypeptide(L)'
;MVRMDTLVKTPNKLEFLHPLHGYSEKLSNLSYCTKFKNQELRFGSKKPVVKWGKFGVLRASSNALLELVPEIKKENLDFELPLYDSSKGALVDLAVVGGGPAGLAVAQQVSEAGLSVCAIDPNPRLIWPNNYGVWVDEFEAMDLLDCIDTTWSGAVVYIDEKTKKNLDRPYGRVNRKQLKSKMLKKCISNGVKFHQAKVIKVIHEDSKSMLICNDGVTVQATVVLDATGFSRSLVQYDKPYNPGYQVAYGILAEVEEHPFDLDKMLFMDWRDSHLDSDMELKERNNRIPTFLYGMPFSSTKIFLEETSLVARPGLSMGDIQERMVARLKHLGIKVKSIEEDEHCVIPMGGPLPVLPQRVIGIGGTAGMVHPSTGYMVARTLAAAPIVANAIVQCLGSDRTLSGDELSAQVWKDLWPIQRRRQREFFCFGMDILLKLDLPGTKRFFDAFFDLKPHYWHGFLSSRLFLPELLFFGLSLFSYASNRSRFEIMAKGTVPLVGMVKNLIQDTE
;
A
#
# COMPACT_ATOMS: atom_id res chain seq x y z
N MET A 1 10.12 -43.65 43.13
CA MET A 1 10.52 -44.53 42.00
C MET A 1 9.91 -43.90 40.75
N VAL A 2 10.53 -42.86 40.14
CA VAL A 2 11.57 -42.93 39.08
C VAL A 2 10.93 -43.56 37.83
N ARG A 3 10.62 -42.90 36.70
CA ARG A 3 11.40 -42.14 35.69
C ARG A 3 10.47 -41.98 34.43
N MET A 4 10.68 -41.19 33.36
CA MET A 4 11.60 -40.16 32.89
C MET A 4 10.98 -39.54 31.61
N ASP A 5 11.48 -38.36 31.26
CA ASP A 5 11.22 -37.48 30.12
C ASP A 5 11.07 -38.09 28.71
N THR A 6 10.39 -37.34 27.82
CA THR A 6 10.96 -37.03 26.50
C THR A 6 10.49 -35.68 25.97
N LEU A 7 11.37 -34.68 26.12
CA LEU A 7 11.37 -33.40 25.42
C LEU A 7 11.83 -33.61 23.97
N VAL A 8 11.08 -33.10 22.99
CA VAL A 8 11.60 -32.85 21.64
C VAL A 8 11.65 -31.34 21.42
N LYS A 9 12.87 -30.79 21.52
CA LYS A 9 13.24 -29.44 21.11
C LYS A 9 13.38 -29.42 19.58
N THR A 10 12.81 -28.42 18.93
CA THR A 10 13.20 -28.00 17.56
C THR A 10 13.64 -26.52 17.60
N PRO A 11 14.77 -26.15 16.98
CA PRO A 11 15.35 -24.82 17.09
C PRO A 11 14.81 -23.88 16.01
N ASN A 12 14.06 -22.85 16.40
CA ASN A 12 13.83 -21.67 15.55
C ASN A 12 14.86 -20.60 15.90
N LYS A 13 15.91 -20.50 15.07
CA LYS A 13 16.78 -19.33 14.97
C LYS A 13 16.78 -18.86 13.52
N LEU A 14 15.99 -17.85 13.23
CA LEU A 14 16.19 -16.94 12.09
C LEU A 14 16.14 -15.54 12.69
N GLU A 15 17.33 -15.04 12.97
CA GLU A 15 17.60 -13.67 13.40
C GLU A 15 17.24 -12.74 12.23
N PHE A 16 16.18 -11.94 12.38
CA PHE A 16 15.90 -10.82 11.48
C PHE A 16 16.83 -9.66 11.84
N LEU A 17 17.82 -9.42 10.98
CA LEU A 17 18.72 -8.28 11.06
C LEU A 17 17.97 -7.00 10.68
N HIS A 18 17.86 -6.09 11.65
CA HIS A 18 17.55 -4.68 11.42
C HIS A 18 18.77 -3.94 10.86
N PRO A 19 18.63 -3.01 9.91
CA PRO A 19 19.71 -2.06 9.59
C PRO A 19 19.72 -0.95 10.65
N LEU A 20 20.71 -0.99 11.54
CA LEU A 20 21.10 0.15 12.37
C LEU A 20 22.16 0.95 11.61
N HIS A 21 21.82 2.16 11.18
CA HIS A 21 22.81 3.17 10.83
C HIS A 21 23.41 3.73 12.12
N GLY A 22 24.66 3.36 12.39
CA GLY A 22 25.48 3.88 13.47
C GLY A 22 26.80 4.41 12.91
N TYR A 23 27.08 5.65 13.25
CA TYR A 23 28.25 6.45 12.89
C TYR A 23 29.61 5.71 13.04
N SER A 24 30.54 6.05 12.15
CA SER A 24 31.95 5.68 12.21
C SER A 24 32.69 6.64 13.14
N GLU A 25 33.37 6.09 14.16
CA GLU A 25 34.52 6.73 14.78
C GLU A 25 35.74 5.80 14.72
N LYS A 26 36.84 6.38 14.23
CA LYS A 26 38.18 5.80 14.16
C LYS A 26 38.67 5.47 15.57
N LEU A 27 39.36 4.34 15.73
CA LEU A 27 40.67 4.33 16.39
C LEU A 27 41.42 3.00 16.16
N SER A 28 42.69 3.20 15.84
CA SER A 28 43.79 2.28 15.57
C SER A 28 44.22 1.46 16.79
N ASN A 29 44.66 0.21 16.57
CA ASN A 29 46.02 -0.28 16.87
C ASN A 29 46.11 -1.82 16.90
N LEU A 30 47.04 -2.36 16.09
CA LEU A 30 48.16 -3.26 16.46
C LEU A 30 47.91 -4.29 17.58
N SER A 31 48.30 -5.57 17.52
CA SER A 31 49.36 -6.25 16.77
C SER A 31 49.48 -7.72 17.25
N TYR A 32 50.34 -8.48 16.54
CA TYR A 32 50.93 -9.80 16.86
C TYR A 32 50.13 -11.06 16.44
N CYS A 33 50.44 -11.72 15.30
CA CYS A 33 51.61 -12.57 14.94
C CYS A 33 51.68 -13.84 15.83
N THR A 34 51.75 -15.08 15.32
CA THR A 34 52.78 -15.62 14.42
C THR A 34 52.47 -17.06 13.95
N LYS A 35 52.89 -17.37 12.71
CA LYS A 35 53.51 -18.61 12.16
C LYS A 35 52.67 -19.92 12.14
N PHE A 36 52.58 -20.64 11.01
CA PHE A 36 53.68 -21.43 10.43
C PHE A 36 53.59 -21.64 8.90
N LYS A 37 54.78 -21.85 8.29
CA LYS A 37 55.11 -22.03 6.86
C LYS A 37 54.85 -23.46 6.35
N ASN A 38 54.65 -23.62 5.03
CA ASN A 38 55.59 -24.36 4.17
C ASN A 38 55.31 -24.18 2.65
N GLN A 39 56.41 -24.01 1.91
CA GLN A 39 56.59 -24.01 0.43
C GLN A 39 56.62 -25.48 -0.07
N GLU A 40 56.55 -25.90 -1.36
CA GLU A 40 57.22 -25.46 -2.60
C GLU A 40 56.60 -26.06 -3.90
N LEU A 41 56.75 -25.30 -5.00
CA LEU A 41 57.14 -25.64 -6.40
C LEU A 41 56.41 -26.72 -7.24
N ARG A 42 55.92 -26.29 -8.43
CA ARG A 42 56.42 -26.73 -9.76
C ARG A 42 55.87 -25.89 -10.93
N PHE A 43 56.75 -25.62 -11.90
CA PHE A 43 56.56 -24.82 -13.11
C PHE A 43 55.86 -25.59 -14.26
N GLY A 44 55.12 -24.87 -15.12
CA GLY A 44 54.62 -25.38 -16.40
C GLY A 44 53.99 -24.32 -17.34
N SER A 45 54.77 -23.87 -18.32
CA SER A 45 54.45 -23.56 -19.74
C SER A 45 53.34 -22.56 -20.15
N LYS A 46 53.76 -21.51 -20.89
CA LYS A 46 52.96 -20.47 -21.56
C LYS A 46 52.24 -20.96 -22.84
N LYS A 47 51.02 -20.45 -23.10
CA LYS A 47 50.52 -20.07 -24.44
C LYS A 47 49.57 -18.85 -24.35
N PRO A 48 49.55 -17.94 -25.35
CA PRO A 48 48.79 -16.70 -25.30
C PRO A 48 47.38 -16.90 -25.86
N VAL A 49 46.35 -16.35 -25.20
CA VAL A 49 45.00 -16.26 -25.76
C VAL A 49 44.61 -14.79 -25.90
N VAL A 50 44.19 -14.49 -27.11
CA VAL A 50 43.85 -13.21 -27.72
C VAL A 50 42.73 -12.50 -26.94
N LYS A 51 42.93 -11.21 -26.65
CA LYS A 51 41.89 -10.30 -26.17
C LYS A 51 40.81 -10.16 -27.24
N TRP A 52 39.60 -10.65 -26.95
CA TRP A 52 38.40 -10.14 -27.58
C TRP A 52 37.77 -9.10 -26.65
N GLY A 53 37.68 -7.86 -27.14
CA GLY A 53 37.10 -6.75 -26.42
C GLY A 53 35.64 -7.03 -26.09
N LYS A 54 35.34 -7.14 -24.81
CA LYS A 54 33.97 -6.92 -24.34
C LYS A 54 33.66 -5.45 -24.59
N PHE A 55 32.77 -5.19 -25.55
CA PHE A 55 31.97 -3.97 -25.53
C PHE A 55 31.25 -3.95 -24.18
N GLY A 56 31.81 -3.20 -23.24
CA GLY A 56 31.13 -2.86 -22.01
C GLY A 56 29.96 -1.98 -22.40
N VAL A 57 28.75 -2.55 -22.38
CA VAL A 57 27.54 -1.76 -22.25
C VAL A 57 27.71 -1.01 -20.93
N LEU A 58 28.04 0.27 -21.02
CA LEU A 58 27.96 1.18 -19.88
C LEU A 58 26.49 1.17 -19.45
N ARG A 59 26.18 0.36 -18.42
CA ARG A 59 24.96 0.53 -17.63
C ARG A 59 25.00 1.98 -17.15
N ALA A 60 24.21 2.85 -17.79
CA ALA A 60 23.89 4.15 -17.22
C ALA A 60 23.26 3.82 -15.87
N SER A 61 23.99 4.08 -14.80
CA SER A 61 23.69 3.51 -13.51
C SER A 61 22.38 4.11 -13.01
N SER A 62 21.48 3.27 -12.51
CA SER A 62 20.38 3.70 -11.65
C SER A 62 20.84 4.70 -10.58
N ASN A 63 22.10 4.58 -10.15
CA ASN A 63 22.77 5.51 -9.24
C ASN A 63 22.67 6.98 -9.68
N ALA A 64 22.72 7.33 -10.97
CA ALA A 64 22.69 8.74 -11.38
C ALA A 64 21.36 9.44 -11.08
N LEU A 65 20.23 8.72 -11.24
CA LEU A 65 18.90 9.24 -10.84
C LEU A 65 18.79 9.29 -9.31
N LEU A 66 19.33 8.28 -8.62
CA LEU A 66 19.31 8.18 -7.16
C LEU A 66 20.20 9.22 -6.48
N GLU A 67 21.28 9.66 -7.13
CA GLU A 67 22.16 10.73 -6.66
C GLU A 67 21.45 12.10 -6.63
N LEU A 68 20.35 12.27 -7.38
CA LEU A 68 19.54 13.49 -7.39
C LEU A 68 18.47 13.50 -6.29
N VAL A 69 18.24 12.37 -5.61
CA VAL A 69 17.22 12.25 -4.56
C VAL A 69 17.70 13.03 -3.33
N PRO A 70 16.95 14.05 -2.86
CA PRO A 70 17.34 14.80 -1.69
C PRO A 70 17.24 13.93 -0.43
N GLU A 71 17.95 14.32 0.64
CA GLU A 71 17.66 13.74 1.96
C GLU A 71 16.18 14.00 2.32
N ILE A 72 15.46 12.93 2.68
CA ILE A 72 14.03 12.98 2.99
C ILE A 72 13.77 14.02 4.09
N LYS A 73 13.22 15.18 3.71
CA LYS A 73 12.78 16.19 4.66
C LYS A 73 11.43 15.80 5.23
N LYS A 74 11.46 15.27 6.46
CA LYS A 74 10.26 15.06 7.26
C LYS A 74 9.65 16.41 7.66
N GLU A 75 8.64 16.86 6.92
CA GLU A 75 7.91 18.07 7.23
C GLU A 75 6.83 17.82 8.30
N ASN A 76 6.83 18.62 9.37
CA ASN A 76 5.79 18.61 10.39
C ASN A 76 4.79 19.74 10.17
N LEU A 77 3.54 19.47 10.50
CA LEU A 77 2.52 20.52 10.61
C LEU A 77 2.74 21.34 11.88
N ASP A 78 2.58 22.64 11.75
CA ASP A 78 2.68 23.59 12.85
C ASP A 78 1.34 23.69 13.61
N PHE A 79 1.07 22.67 14.43
CA PHE A 79 -0.07 22.64 15.35
C PHE A 79 0.40 22.34 16.77
N GLU A 80 -0.18 23.04 17.73
CA GLU A 80 -0.13 22.66 19.14
C GLU A 80 -1.17 21.56 19.39
N LEU A 81 -0.71 20.35 19.71
CA LEU A 81 -1.58 19.20 19.94
C LEU A 81 -1.96 19.12 21.43
N PRO A 82 -3.26 19.01 21.77
CA PRO A 82 -3.67 18.72 23.14
C PRO A 82 -3.12 17.37 23.59
N LEU A 83 -2.17 17.36 24.52
CA LEU A 83 -1.51 16.12 24.92
C LEU A 83 -2.36 15.29 25.88
N TYR A 84 -2.24 13.96 25.77
CA TYR A 84 -2.80 13.03 26.75
C TYR A 84 -2.04 13.14 28.08
N ASP A 85 -2.79 13.32 29.16
CA ASP A 85 -2.24 13.45 30.51
C ASP A 85 -2.33 12.10 31.23
N SER A 86 -1.21 11.38 31.29
CA SER A 86 -1.12 10.06 31.92
C SER A 86 -1.36 10.09 33.43
N SER A 87 -1.15 11.23 34.09
CA SER A 87 -1.34 11.37 35.54
C SER A 87 -2.82 11.26 35.96
N LYS A 88 -3.73 11.59 35.05
CA LYS A 88 -5.18 11.51 35.29
C LYS A 88 -5.70 10.07 35.23
N GLY A 89 -4.96 9.15 34.61
CA GLY A 89 -5.35 7.74 34.48
C GLY A 89 -6.75 7.53 33.88
N ALA A 90 -7.26 8.51 33.12
CA ALA A 90 -8.64 8.53 32.69
C ALA A 90 -8.91 7.44 31.65
N LEU A 91 -9.98 6.67 31.88
CA LEU A 91 -10.54 5.79 30.88
C LEU A 91 -11.14 6.64 29.75
N VAL A 92 -10.60 6.51 28.54
CA VAL A 92 -11.19 7.13 27.35
C VAL A 92 -12.19 6.19 26.69
N ASP A 93 -13.16 6.74 25.96
CA ASP A 93 -14.14 5.94 25.24
C ASP A 93 -13.48 5.22 24.05
N LEU A 94 -12.58 5.90 23.33
CA LEU A 94 -11.86 5.36 22.18
C LEU A 94 -10.36 5.68 22.22
N ALA A 95 -9.51 4.66 22.08
CA ALA A 95 -8.11 4.84 21.70
C ALA A 95 -7.92 4.50 20.21
N VAL A 96 -7.37 5.44 19.44
CA VAL A 96 -7.02 5.26 18.03
C VAL A 96 -5.51 5.11 17.90
N VAL A 97 -5.05 3.97 17.39
CA VAL A 97 -3.63 3.67 17.21
C VAL A 97 -3.23 3.87 15.75
N GLY A 98 -2.53 4.97 15.48
CA GLY A 98 -2.10 5.38 14.13
C GLY A 98 -2.80 6.65 13.65
N GLY A 99 -2.01 7.67 13.33
CA GLY A 99 -2.44 9.00 12.88
C GLY A 99 -2.51 9.15 11.36
N GLY A 100 -2.84 8.05 10.65
CA GLY A 100 -3.12 8.05 9.21
C GLY A 100 -4.50 8.62 8.86
N PRO A 101 -4.86 8.73 7.56
CA PRO A 101 -6.17 9.23 7.13
C PRO A 101 -7.33 8.46 7.78
N ALA A 102 -7.19 7.14 7.90
CA ALA A 102 -8.19 6.26 8.49
C ALA A 102 -8.45 6.56 9.98
N GLY A 103 -7.38 6.64 10.77
CA GLY A 103 -7.46 6.87 12.21
C GLY A 103 -7.99 8.26 12.53
N LEU A 104 -7.47 9.30 11.86
CA LEU A 104 -7.94 10.67 12.08
C LEU A 104 -9.40 10.86 11.65
N ALA A 105 -9.85 10.22 10.57
CA ALA A 105 -11.25 10.31 10.14
C ALA A 105 -12.24 9.70 11.15
N VAL A 106 -11.88 8.57 11.79
CA VAL A 106 -12.71 7.98 12.85
C VAL A 106 -12.60 8.80 14.14
N ALA A 107 -11.40 9.22 14.53
CA ALA A 107 -11.19 10.05 15.73
C ALA A 107 -12.00 11.35 15.67
N GLN A 108 -12.03 12.01 14.50
CA GLN A 108 -12.81 13.21 14.26
C GLN A 108 -14.30 12.96 14.53
N GLN A 109 -14.89 11.94 13.88
CA GLN A 109 -16.33 11.71 13.95
C GLN A 109 -16.80 11.20 15.32
N VAL A 110 -16.01 10.34 15.97
CA VAL A 110 -16.32 9.85 17.32
C VAL A 110 -16.24 10.99 18.34
N SER A 111 -15.24 11.87 18.24
CA SER A 111 -15.12 13.03 19.12
C SER A 111 -16.18 14.11 18.85
N GLU A 112 -16.65 14.24 17.61
CA GLU A 112 -17.77 15.13 17.26
C GLU A 112 -19.07 14.75 17.96
N ALA A 113 -19.27 13.46 18.25
CA ALA A 113 -20.37 12.95 19.05
C ALA A 113 -20.19 13.15 20.58
N GLY A 114 -19.12 13.83 21.01
CA GLY A 114 -18.84 14.15 22.42
C GLY A 114 -18.14 13.05 23.20
N LEU A 115 -17.70 11.97 22.55
CA LEU A 115 -16.95 10.89 23.20
C LEU A 115 -15.47 11.26 23.36
N SER A 116 -14.86 10.77 24.45
CA SER A 116 -13.46 11.01 24.75
C SER A 116 -12.55 10.13 23.89
N VAL A 117 -11.63 10.76 23.14
CA VAL A 117 -10.74 10.08 22.20
C VAL A 117 -9.27 10.37 22.52
N CYS A 118 -8.44 9.33 22.55
CA CYS A 118 -6.99 9.43 22.57
C CYS A 118 -6.40 8.88 21.26
N ALA A 119 -5.74 9.73 20.48
CA ALA A 119 -5.00 9.35 19.28
C ALA A 119 -3.52 9.11 19.62
N ILE A 120 -3.04 7.89 19.40
CA ILE A 120 -1.68 7.47 19.70
C ILE A 120 -0.93 7.26 18.39
N ASP A 121 0.10 8.07 18.15
CA ASP A 121 0.94 7.97 16.94
C ASP A 121 2.38 8.38 17.26
N PRO A 122 3.42 7.74 16.71
CA PRO A 122 4.79 8.11 17.00
C PRO A 122 5.19 9.50 16.47
N ASN A 123 4.52 9.99 15.42
CA ASN A 123 4.80 11.25 14.74
C ASN A 123 3.48 11.95 14.31
N PRO A 124 2.62 12.38 15.26
CA PRO A 124 1.27 12.84 14.95
C PRO A 124 1.26 14.10 14.08
N ARG A 125 2.32 14.91 14.11
CA ARG A 125 2.50 16.13 13.31
C ARG A 125 3.09 15.90 11.92
N LEU A 126 3.73 14.75 11.67
CA LEU A 126 4.45 14.48 10.43
C LEU A 126 3.47 14.37 9.26
N ILE A 127 3.69 15.12 8.17
CA ILE A 127 2.87 14.98 6.96
C ILE A 127 2.97 13.54 6.44
N TRP A 128 1.86 12.99 5.94
CA TRP A 128 1.86 11.61 5.44
C TRP A 128 2.79 11.49 4.22
N PRO A 129 3.69 10.50 4.21
CA PRO A 129 4.77 10.43 3.22
C PRO A 129 4.34 9.94 1.84
N ASN A 130 3.18 9.27 1.71
CA ASN A 130 2.74 8.66 0.46
C ASN A 130 1.90 9.62 -0.36
N ASN A 131 2.05 9.67 -1.68
CA ASN A 131 1.15 10.41 -2.56
C ASN A 131 -0.16 9.63 -2.75
N TYR A 132 -1.26 10.38 -2.91
CA TYR A 132 -2.57 9.78 -3.17
C TYR A 132 -3.16 10.37 -4.44
N GLY A 133 -3.43 9.49 -5.39
CA GLY A 133 -4.30 9.76 -6.52
C GLY A 133 -5.73 9.28 -6.24
N VAL A 134 -6.72 10.06 -6.62
CA VAL A 134 -8.15 9.77 -6.42
C VAL A 134 -8.96 10.14 -7.64
N TRP A 135 -10.08 9.46 -7.86
CA TRP A 135 -11.08 9.96 -8.80
C TRP A 135 -11.82 11.13 -8.16
N VAL A 136 -11.98 12.23 -8.89
CA VAL A 136 -12.52 13.48 -8.32
C VAL A 136 -13.92 13.29 -7.75
N ASP A 137 -14.77 12.48 -8.41
CA ASP A 137 -16.13 12.17 -7.96
C ASP A 137 -16.18 11.49 -6.59
N GLU A 138 -15.13 10.75 -6.20
CA GLU A 138 -15.07 10.11 -4.89
C GLU A 138 -14.84 11.12 -3.76
N PHE A 139 -14.00 12.12 -4.00
CA PHE A 139 -13.73 13.19 -3.04
C PHE A 139 -14.85 14.23 -3.01
N GLU A 140 -15.50 14.48 -4.15
CA GLU A 140 -16.72 15.29 -4.21
C GLU A 140 -17.83 14.73 -3.33
N ALA A 141 -18.08 13.41 -3.41
CA ALA A 141 -19.08 12.74 -2.59
C ALA A 141 -18.80 12.80 -1.06
N MET A 142 -17.58 13.17 -0.67
CA MET A 142 -17.15 13.31 0.73
C MET A 142 -16.90 14.76 1.17
N ASP A 143 -17.20 15.75 0.32
CA ASP A 143 -16.90 17.17 0.57
C ASP A 143 -15.41 17.44 0.86
N LEU A 144 -14.54 16.81 0.05
CA LEU A 144 -13.08 16.86 0.15
C LEU A 144 -12.41 17.46 -1.10
N LEU A 145 -13.14 18.15 -1.97
CA LEU A 145 -12.56 18.78 -3.17
C LEU A 145 -11.49 19.82 -2.83
N ASP A 146 -11.64 20.52 -1.70
CA ASP A 146 -10.65 21.47 -1.16
C ASP A 146 -9.32 20.80 -0.76
N CYS A 147 -9.29 19.46 -0.69
CA CYS A 147 -8.11 18.67 -0.36
C CYS A 147 -7.41 18.12 -1.60
N ILE A 148 -7.75 18.56 -2.80
CA ILE A 148 -7.08 18.22 -4.06
C ILE A 148 -6.24 19.43 -4.51
N ASP A 149 -4.93 19.24 -4.75
CA ASP A 149 -4.07 20.33 -5.25
C ASP A 149 -4.07 20.47 -6.77
N THR A 150 -4.29 19.36 -7.48
CA THR A 150 -4.22 19.30 -8.94
C THR A 150 -5.28 18.36 -9.47
N THR A 151 -5.96 18.75 -10.55
CA THR A 151 -6.95 17.93 -11.25
C THR A 151 -6.63 17.85 -12.73
N TRP A 152 -6.92 16.70 -13.31
CA TRP A 152 -6.89 16.47 -14.75
C TRP A 152 -8.29 16.12 -15.21
N SER A 153 -8.67 16.61 -16.40
CA SER A 153 -10.01 16.42 -16.97
C SER A 153 -10.35 14.96 -17.23
N GLY A 154 -9.32 14.12 -17.38
CA GLY A 154 -9.43 12.69 -17.59
C GLY A 154 -8.08 11.99 -17.44
N ALA A 155 -8.10 10.70 -17.74
CA ALA A 155 -6.94 9.82 -17.66
C ALA A 155 -6.63 9.20 -19.03
N VAL A 156 -5.40 8.76 -19.24
CA VAL A 156 -4.95 8.09 -20.46
C VAL A 156 -4.32 6.75 -20.13
N VAL A 157 -4.64 5.74 -20.93
CA VAL A 157 -4.01 4.41 -20.88
C VAL A 157 -3.36 4.10 -22.23
N TYR A 158 -2.07 3.78 -22.23
CA TYR A 158 -1.39 3.20 -23.38
C TYR A 158 -1.31 1.69 -23.18
N ILE A 159 -2.03 0.94 -24.02
CA ILE A 159 -1.98 -0.53 -24.02
C ILE A 159 -0.72 -0.99 -24.74
N ASP A 160 -0.41 -0.37 -25.87
CA ASP A 160 0.80 -0.60 -26.66
C ASP A 160 1.10 0.65 -27.51
N GLU A 161 2.07 0.54 -28.43
CA GLU A 161 2.50 1.65 -29.30
C GLU A 161 1.40 2.19 -30.22
N LYS A 162 0.34 1.41 -30.46
CA LYS A 162 -0.73 1.73 -31.41
C LYS A 162 -2.05 2.08 -30.72
N THR A 163 -2.22 1.61 -29.49
CA THR A 163 -3.51 1.63 -28.81
C THR A 163 -3.45 2.55 -27.59
N LYS A 164 -4.01 3.75 -27.74
CA LYS A 164 -4.26 4.73 -26.68
C LYS A 164 -5.76 4.73 -26.35
N LYS A 165 -6.10 4.69 -25.07
CA LYS A 165 -7.47 4.86 -24.57
C LYS A 165 -7.56 6.11 -23.71
N ASN A 166 -8.59 6.91 -23.96
CA ASN A 166 -8.91 8.09 -23.15
C ASN A 166 -10.04 7.72 -22.18
N LEU A 167 -9.84 8.03 -20.91
CA LEU A 167 -10.81 7.80 -19.85
C LEU A 167 -11.41 9.15 -19.46
N ASP A 168 -12.68 9.35 -19.81
CA ASP A 168 -13.42 10.56 -19.51
C ASP A 168 -13.95 10.55 -18.06
N ARG A 169 -13.03 10.39 -17.11
CA ARG A 169 -13.28 10.47 -15.67
C ARG A 169 -12.18 11.33 -15.03
N PRO A 170 -12.51 12.49 -14.45
CA PRO A 170 -11.52 13.36 -13.85
C PRO A 170 -10.72 12.68 -12.73
N TYR A 171 -9.43 12.95 -12.70
CA TYR A 171 -8.50 12.40 -11.72
C TYR A 171 -7.82 13.54 -10.96
N GLY A 172 -7.49 13.33 -9.68
CA GLY A 172 -6.90 14.36 -8.83
C GLY A 172 -5.77 13.83 -7.95
N ARG A 173 -4.81 14.71 -7.65
CA ARG A 173 -3.79 14.49 -6.62
C ARG A 173 -4.23 15.13 -5.32
N VAL A 174 -4.22 14.34 -4.26
CA VAL A 174 -4.59 14.82 -2.92
C VAL A 174 -3.48 15.69 -2.35
N ASN A 175 -3.84 16.88 -1.89
CA ASN A 175 -3.01 17.72 -1.05
C ASN A 175 -2.96 17.12 0.36
N ARG A 176 -1.95 16.29 0.62
CA ARG A 176 -1.78 15.55 1.88
C ARG A 176 -1.65 16.46 3.10
N LYS A 177 -0.98 17.60 2.92
CA LYS A 177 -0.80 18.63 3.95
C LYS A 177 -2.15 19.24 4.33
N GLN A 178 -2.95 19.64 3.33
CA GLN A 178 -4.28 20.19 3.51
C GLN A 178 -5.23 19.18 4.15
N LEU A 179 -5.28 17.94 3.62
CA LEU A 179 -6.14 16.88 4.15
C LEU A 179 -5.83 16.58 5.61
N LYS A 180 -4.56 16.37 5.96
CA LYS A 180 -4.15 16.14 7.34
C LYS A 180 -4.43 17.34 8.24
N SER A 181 -4.19 18.56 7.75
CA SER A 181 -4.49 19.80 8.49
C SER A 181 -5.98 19.96 8.78
N LYS A 182 -6.85 19.68 7.80
CA LYS A 182 -8.31 19.71 7.94
C LYS A 182 -8.77 18.74 9.02
N MET A 183 -8.30 17.50 8.97
CA MET A 183 -8.63 16.47 9.97
C MET A 183 -8.09 16.80 11.37
N LEU A 184 -6.82 17.22 11.48
CA LEU A 184 -6.23 17.57 12.79
C LEU A 184 -6.95 18.76 13.44
N LYS A 185 -7.26 19.82 12.68
CA LYS A 185 -8.00 20.98 13.20
C LYS A 185 -9.34 20.54 13.82
N LYS A 186 -10.07 19.64 13.15
CA LYS A 186 -11.34 19.10 13.65
C LYS A 186 -11.15 18.22 14.89
N CYS A 187 -10.16 17.32 14.89
CA CYS A 187 -9.83 16.52 16.08
C CYS A 187 -9.49 17.41 17.28
N ILE A 188 -8.69 18.46 17.08
CA ILE A 188 -8.30 19.41 18.14
C ILE A 188 -9.53 20.16 18.65
N SER A 189 -10.39 20.69 17.75
CA SER A 189 -11.60 21.41 18.17
C SER A 189 -12.59 20.54 18.92
N ASN A 190 -12.63 19.24 18.61
CA ASN A 190 -13.50 18.26 19.27
C ASN A 190 -12.88 17.71 20.57
N GLY A 191 -11.69 18.17 20.96
CA GLY A 191 -11.06 17.80 22.25
C GLY A 191 -10.28 16.49 22.24
N VAL A 192 -9.96 15.92 21.06
CA VAL A 192 -9.10 14.73 20.94
C VAL A 192 -7.76 14.99 21.63
N LYS A 193 -7.33 14.05 22.46
CA LYS A 193 -5.99 14.06 23.07
C LYS A 193 -5.02 13.25 22.25
N PHE A 194 -3.77 13.72 22.16
CA PHE A 194 -2.72 13.08 21.40
C PHE A 194 -1.65 12.53 22.32
N HIS A 195 -1.19 11.32 22.05
CA HIS A 195 -0.06 10.71 22.73
C HIS A 195 1.01 10.33 21.70
N GLN A 196 2.16 11.01 21.77
CA GLN A 196 3.25 10.78 20.84
C GLN A 196 4.06 9.55 21.25
N ALA A 197 3.54 8.36 20.94
CA ALA A 197 4.17 7.09 21.30
C ALA A 197 3.78 5.98 20.31
N LYS A 198 4.42 4.81 20.47
CA LYS A 198 4.06 3.59 19.76
C LYS A 198 3.42 2.61 20.73
N VAL A 199 2.21 2.14 20.42
CA VAL A 199 1.59 1.02 21.16
C VAL A 199 2.34 -0.27 20.84
N ILE A 200 2.79 -0.98 21.86
CA ILE A 200 3.49 -2.25 21.75
C ILE A 200 2.53 -3.42 21.94
N LYS A 201 1.57 -3.26 22.87
CA LYS A 201 0.68 -4.34 23.27
C LYS A 201 -0.66 -3.78 23.74
N VAL A 202 -1.71 -4.57 23.52
CA VAL A 202 -3.03 -4.34 24.12
C VAL A 202 -3.37 -5.53 25.00
N ILE A 203 -3.88 -5.24 26.19
CA ILE A 203 -4.42 -6.24 27.13
C ILE A 203 -5.90 -5.93 27.34
N HIS A 204 -6.74 -6.95 27.25
CA HIS A 204 -8.18 -6.79 27.40
C HIS A 204 -8.63 -7.24 28.78
N GLU A 205 -9.51 -6.44 29.37
CA GLU A 205 -10.36 -6.78 30.51
C GLU A 205 -11.82 -6.74 30.03
N ASP A 206 -12.77 -7.16 30.89
CA ASP A 206 -14.18 -7.28 30.49
C ASP A 206 -14.75 -5.97 29.93
N SER A 207 -14.54 -4.86 30.64
CA SER A 207 -15.12 -3.55 30.33
C SER A 207 -14.16 -2.54 29.68
N LYS A 208 -12.86 -2.84 29.61
CA LYS A 208 -11.83 -1.92 29.09
C LYS A 208 -10.62 -2.64 28.53
N SER A 209 -9.77 -1.90 27.83
CA SER A 209 -8.48 -2.36 27.31
C SER A 209 -7.37 -1.44 27.79
N MET A 210 -6.20 -2.02 28.04
CA MET A 210 -4.97 -1.31 28.40
C MET A 210 -3.99 -1.36 27.23
N LEU A 211 -3.63 -0.19 26.70
CA LEU A 211 -2.66 -0.03 25.63
C LEU A 211 -1.31 0.37 26.23
N ILE A 212 -0.35 -0.53 26.15
CA ILE A 212 1.00 -0.33 26.68
C ILE A 212 1.85 0.32 25.58
N CYS A 213 2.35 1.52 25.85
CA CYS A 213 3.18 2.28 24.93
C CYS A 213 4.67 2.06 25.18
N ASN A 214 5.49 2.36 24.18
CA ASN A 214 6.94 2.16 24.21
C ASN A 214 7.70 3.10 25.15
N ASP A 215 7.06 4.17 25.62
CA ASP A 215 7.58 5.11 26.60
C ASP A 215 7.20 4.74 28.06
N GLY A 216 6.53 3.60 28.25
CA GLY A 216 6.08 3.11 29.55
C GLY A 216 4.70 3.62 29.98
N VAL A 217 4.07 4.52 29.22
CA VAL A 217 2.71 4.99 29.52
C VAL A 217 1.69 3.92 29.14
N THR A 218 0.67 3.76 29.98
CA THR A 218 -0.50 2.92 29.68
C THR A 218 -1.73 3.79 29.48
N VAL A 219 -2.36 3.68 28.31
CA VAL A 219 -3.63 4.33 28.00
C VAL A 219 -4.75 3.32 28.24
N GLN A 220 -5.80 3.71 28.95
CA GLN A 220 -6.97 2.87 29.18
C GLN A 220 -8.12 3.32 28.28
N ALA A 221 -8.74 2.40 27.54
CA ALA A 221 -9.85 2.71 26.65
C ALA A 221 -10.96 1.66 26.68
N THR A 222 -12.21 2.06 26.52
CA THR A 222 -13.31 1.11 26.32
C THR A 222 -13.17 0.40 24.97
N VAL A 223 -12.87 1.16 23.92
CA VAL A 223 -12.70 0.67 22.54
C VAL A 223 -11.29 0.95 22.04
N VAL A 224 -10.71 -0.01 21.31
CA VAL A 224 -9.41 0.14 20.64
C VAL A 224 -9.59 0.01 19.14
N LEU A 225 -9.15 1.03 18.41
CA LEU A 225 -9.11 1.05 16.95
C LEU A 225 -7.66 0.98 16.46
N ASP A 226 -7.29 -0.11 15.82
CA ASP A 226 -6.06 -0.25 15.05
C ASP A 226 -6.22 0.45 13.69
N ALA A 227 -5.48 1.55 13.52
CA ALA A 227 -5.33 2.29 12.27
C ALA A 227 -3.84 2.34 11.83
N THR A 228 -3.04 1.35 12.22
CA THR A 228 -1.58 1.28 11.97
C THR A 228 -1.18 0.97 10.52
N GLY A 229 -2.13 1.04 9.58
CA GLY A 229 -1.88 0.76 8.17
C GLY A 229 -1.44 -0.69 7.95
N PHE A 230 -0.31 -0.91 7.27
CA PHE A 230 0.16 -2.26 6.93
C PHE A 230 1.03 -2.91 8.00
N SER A 231 1.22 -2.26 9.15
CA SER A 231 2.03 -2.79 10.25
C SER A 231 1.38 -3.98 10.97
N ARG A 232 0.06 -4.18 10.83
CA ARG A 232 -0.69 -5.33 11.36
C ARG A 232 -0.37 -5.62 12.83
N SER A 233 -0.30 -4.54 13.61
CA SER A 233 0.37 -4.58 14.92
C SER A 233 -0.54 -5.06 16.04
N LEU A 234 -1.86 -4.85 15.95
CA LEU A 234 -2.78 -5.13 17.04
C LEU A 234 -3.89 -6.11 16.66
N VAL A 235 -4.46 -5.99 15.47
CA VAL A 235 -5.45 -6.97 14.99
C VAL A 235 -4.81 -8.33 14.70
N GLN A 236 -5.56 -9.38 15.00
CA GLN A 236 -5.15 -10.77 14.87
C GLN A 236 -5.59 -11.35 13.53
N TYR A 237 -4.78 -12.27 13.00
CA TYR A 237 -5.04 -13.05 11.80
C TYR A 237 -4.82 -14.54 12.11
N ASP A 238 -5.67 -15.40 11.59
CA ASP A 238 -5.63 -16.86 11.75
C ASP A 238 -5.11 -17.61 10.52
N LYS A 239 -4.91 -16.88 9.41
CA LYS A 239 -4.47 -17.43 8.12
C LYS A 239 -3.05 -16.96 7.77
N PRO A 240 -2.26 -17.79 7.05
CA PRO A 240 -0.95 -17.39 6.56
C PRO A 240 -1.02 -16.10 5.75
N TYR A 241 -0.16 -15.14 6.09
CA TYR A 241 -0.11 -13.86 5.41
C TYR A 241 0.73 -13.95 4.14
N ASN A 242 0.05 -14.16 3.00
CA ASN A 242 0.68 -14.27 1.68
C ASN A 242 -0.10 -13.45 0.62
N PRO A 243 -0.20 -12.12 0.76
CA PRO A 243 -0.89 -11.28 -0.21
C PRO A 243 -0.12 -11.22 -1.55
N GLY A 244 -0.75 -10.65 -2.57
CA GLY A 244 0.03 -10.07 -3.67
C GLY A 244 0.70 -8.78 -3.21
N TYR A 245 1.64 -8.26 -3.97
CA TYR A 245 2.26 -6.97 -3.70
C TYR A 245 2.29 -6.10 -4.95
N GLN A 246 1.78 -4.89 -4.82
CA GLN A 246 2.04 -3.81 -5.76
C GLN A 246 3.28 -3.08 -5.26
N VAL A 247 4.27 -2.92 -6.14
CA VAL A 247 5.53 -2.26 -5.80
C VAL A 247 5.76 -1.13 -6.79
N ALA A 248 6.04 0.06 -6.27
CA ALA A 248 6.25 1.25 -7.09
C ALA A 248 7.41 2.09 -6.59
N TYR A 249 8.07 2.76 -7.53
CA TYR A 249 9.05 3.80 -7.26
C TYR A 249 8.63 5.07 -8.00
N GLY A 250 8.39 6.13 -7.24
CA GLY A 250 7.91 7.41 -7.73
C GLY A 250 8.91 8.54 -7.49
N ILE A 251 8.89 9.55 -8.35
CA ILE A 251 9.60 10.82 -8.15
C ILE A 251 8.68 11.98 -8.52
N LEU A 252 8.68 13.04 -7.70
CA LEU A 252 8.24 14.37 -8.09
C LEU A 252 9.47 15.14 -8.54
N ALA A 253 9.52 15.55 -9.81
CA ALA A 253 10.74 16.08 -10.39
C ALA A 253 10.50 17.32 -11.26
N GLU A 254 11.52 18.18 -11.26
CA GLU A 254 11.72 19.19 -12.29
C GLU A 254 12.57 18.57 -13.42
N VAL A 255 12.11 18.73 -14.65
CA VAL A 255 12.69 18.15 -15.87
C VAL A 255 13.00 19.25 -16.90
N GLU A 256 13.77 18.92 -17.94
CA GLU A 256 13.92 19.82 -19.11
C GLU A 256 12.58 20.00 -19.83
N GLU A 257 11.93 18.88 -20.17
CA GLU A 257 10.60 18.78 -20.77
C GLU A 257 10.10 17.34 -20.62
N HIS A 258 8.81 17.11 -20.87
CA HIS A 258 8.22 15.78 -20.96
C HIS A 258 7.15 15.68 -22.06
N PRO A 259 6.88 14.49 -22.62
CA PRO A 259 5.97 14.34 -23.75
C PRO A 259 4.47 14.22 -23.37
N PHE A 260 4.11 14.34 -22.09
CA PHE A 260 2.74 14.10 -21.63
C PHE A 260 1.83 15.33 -21.70
N ASP A 261 0.56 15.10 -22.05
CA ASP A 261 -0.51 16.11 -22.12
C ASP A 261 -0.78 16.72 -20.73
N LEU A 262 -0.86 18.05 -20.60
CA LEU A 262 -1.06 18.71 -19.30
C LEU A 262 -2.50 18.62 -18.76
N ASP A 263 -3.49 18.41 -19.62
CA ASP A 263 -4.91 18.33 -19.26
C ASP A 263 -5.36 16.90 -18.89
N LYS A 264 -4.47 15.93 -19.06
CA LYS A 264 -4.70 14.51 -18.79
C LYS A 264 -3.65 13.94 -17.84
N MET A 265 -4.09 12.99 -17.04
CA MET A 265 -3.21 12.18 -16.21
C MET A 265 -2.86 10.88 -16.97
N LEU A 266 -1.59 10.46 -16.93
CA LEU A 266 -1.16 9.17 -17.46
C LEU A 266 -1.46 8.08 -16.43
N PHE A 267 -2.50 7.29 -16.67
CA PHE A 267 -2.99 6.29 -15.73
C PHE A 267 -2.17 5.01 -15.77
N MET A 268 -1.95 4.47 -16.97
CA MET A 268 -1.14 3.29 -17.18
C MET A 268 -0.48 3.33 -18.55
N ASP A 269 0.85 3.27 -18.59
CA ASP A 269 1.61 3.07 -19.83
C ASP A 269 2.29 1.69 -19.85
N TRP A 270 1.68 0.76 -20.59
CA TRP A 270 2.17 -0.61 -20.76
C TRP A 270 3.15 -0.78 -21.92
N ARG A 271 3.53 0.29 -22.63
CA ARG A 271 4.51 0.23 -23.71
C ARG A 271 5.87 -0.22 -23.18
N ASP A 272 6.54 -1.08 -23.94
CA ASP A 272 7.79 -1.76 -23.56
C ASP A 272 8.91 -1.60 -24.60
N SER A 273 8.72 -0.80 -25.65
CA SER A 273 9.75 -0.50 -26.66
C SER A 273 11.01 0.14 -26.08
N HIS A 274 10.88 0.83 -24.94
CA HIS A 274 12.01 1.35 -24.16
C HIS A 274 13.00 0.26 -23.69
N LEU A 275 12.63 -1.01 -23.78
CA LEU A 275 13.45 -2.17 -23.39
C LEU A 275 14.07 -2.90 -24.58
N ASP A 276 13.83 -2.47 -25.83
CA ASP A 276 14.28 -3.19 -27.04
C ASP A 276 15.81 -3.36 -27.12
N SER A 277 16.57 -2.46 -26.49
CA SER A 277 18.04 -2.52 -26.42
C SER A 277 18.58 -3.40 -25.28
N ASP A 278 17.73 -3.86 -24.36
CA ASP A 278 18.12 -4.69 -23.21
C ASP A 278 17.21 -5.93 -23.12
N MET A 279 17.65 -7.01 -23.77
CA MET A 279 16.87 -8.25 -23.87
C MET A 279 16.64 -8.93 -22.51
N GLU A 280 17.54 -8.74 -21.54
CA GLU A 280 17.38 -9.33 -20.20
C GLU A 280 16.29 -8.58 -19.42
N LEU A 281 16.35 -7.25 -19.40
CA LEU A 281 15.34 -6.40 -18.78
C LEU A 281 13.97 -6.59 -19.46
N LYS A 282 13.96 -6.72 -20.80
CA LYS A 282 12.75 -6.99 -21.57
C LYS A 282 12.11 -8.34 -21.23
N GLU A 283 12.89 -9.41 -21.12
CA GLU A 283 12.38 -10.73 -20.73
C GLU A 283 11.82 -10.71 -19.30
N ARG A 284 12.48 -10.02 -18.37
CA ARG A 284 11.97 -9.83 -17.01
C ARG A 284 10.66 -9.05 -16.99
N ASN A 285 10.55 -7.97 -17.76
CA ASN A 285 9.33 -7.19 -17.90
C ASN A 285 8.20 -7.98 -18.58
N ASN A 286 8.52 -8.81 -19.56
CA ASN A 286 7.54 -9.68 -20.20
C ASN A 286 6.90 -10.66 -19.19
N ARG A 287 7.70 -11.21 -18.26
CA ARG A 287 7.21 -12.15 -17.24
C ARG A 287 6.39 -11.49 -16.14
N ILE A 288 6.87 -10.38 -15.58
CA ILE A 288 6.16 -9.60 -14.58
C ILE A 288 6.24 -8.13 -14.98
N PRO A 289 5.20 -7.59 -15.62
CA PRO A 289 5.26 -6.28 -16.23
C PRO A 289 5.17 -5.15 -15.22
N THR A 290 5.76 -4.02 -15.59
CA THR A 290 5.53 -2.72 -14.97
C THR A 290 4.87 -1.77 -15.98
N PHE A 291 4.21 -0.75 -15.45
CA PHE A 291 3.67 0.37 -16.22
C PHE A 291 4.13 1.69 -15.61
N LEU A 292 4.14 2.74 -16.43
CA LEU A 292 4.37 4.10 -15.93
C LEU A 292 3.03 4.78 -15.62
N TYR A 293 3.00 5.42 -14.46
CA TYR A 293 2.00 6.36 -14.01
C TYR A 293 2.61 7.77 -14.04
N GLY A 294 1.84 8.77 -14.48
CA GLY A 294 2.35 10.13 -14.65
C GLY A 294 1.32 11.22 -14.37
N MET A 295 1.71 12.22 -13.60
CA MET A 295 0.91 13.38 -13.21
C MET A 295 1.64 14.67 -13.61
N PRO A 296 1.38 15.21 -14.81
CA PRO A 296 2.03 16.44 -15.26
C PRO A 296 1.40 17.69 -14.60
N PHE A 297 2.23 18.57 -14.02
CA PHE A 297 1.81 19.83 -13.39
C PHE A 297 2.13 21.05 -14.26
N SER A 298 3.21 20.97 -15.04
CA SER A 298 3.60 21.95 -16.05
C SER A 298 4.46 21.23 -17.10
N SER A 299 4.90 21.91 -18.16
CA SER A 299 5.83 21.32 -19.14
C SER A 299 7.18 20.88 -18.54
N THR A 300 7.53 21.36 -17.34
CA THR A 300 8.80 21.08 -16.68
C THR A 300 8.66 20.43 -15.32
N LYS A 301 7.45 20.28 -14.78
CA LYS A 301 7.20 19.68 -13.45
C LYS A 301 6.22 18.53 -13.55
N ILE A 302 6.64 17.35 -13.08
CA ILE A 302 5.86 16.11 -13.22
C ILE A 302 6.13 15.13 -12.08
N PHE A 303 5.11 14.39 -11.68
CA PHE A 303 5.29 13.17 -10.88
C PHE A 303 5.23 11.95 -11.78
N LEU A 304 6.21 11.06 -11.64
CA LEU A 304 6.40 9.86 -12.45
C LEU A 304 6.58 8.67 -11.52
N GLU A 305 5.87 7.57 -11.76
CA GLU A 305 5.97 6.37 -10.94
C GLU A 305 5.96 5.11 -11.81
N GLU A 306 7.03 4.32 -11.74
CA GLU A 306 7.06 2.99 -12.37
C GLU A 306 6.50 1.97 -11.39
N THR A 307 5.50 1.21 -11.82
CA THR A 307 4.68 0.39 -10.92
C THR A 307 4.51 -1.02 -11.44
N SER A 308 4.80 -2.02 -10.60
CA SER A 308 4.35 -3.39 -10.82
C SER A 308 2.96 -3.56 -10.23
N LEU A 309 1.97 -3.85 -11.07
CA LEU A 309 0.55 -3.89 -10.68
C LEU A 309 0.28 -4.84 -9.51
N VAL A 310 0.70 -6.10 -9.65
CA VAL A 310 0.65 -7.10 -8.59
C VAL A 310 1.60 -8.26 -8.91
N ALA A 311 2.41 -8.65 -7.92
CA ALA A 311 3.31 -9.80 -8.00
C ALA A 311 3.36 -10.56 -6.67
N ARG A 312 3.74 -11.84 -6.72
CA ARG A 312 3.92 -12.68 -5.53
C ARG A 312 5.13 -13.60 -5.70
N PRO A 313 6.27 -13.36 -5.02
CA PRO A 313 6.56 -12.17 -4.19
C PRO A 313 6.60 -10.88 -5.02
N GLY A 314 6.55 -9.71 -4.34
CA GLY A 314 6.71 -8.41 -5.00
C GLY A 314 8.08 -8.25 -5.66
N LEU A 315 8.16 -7.40 -6.70
CA LEU A 315 9.43 -7.05 -7.33
C LEU A 315 10.36 -6.34 -6.35
N SER A 316 11.66 -6.47 -6.56
CA SER A 316 12.63 -5.69 -5.81
C SER A 316 12.59 -4.22 -6.26
N MET A 317 12.80 -3.30 -5.32
CA MET A 317 12.81 -1.87 -5.62
C MET A 317 13.86 -1.51 -6.69
N GLY A 318 15.02 -2.18 -6.66
CA GLY A 318 16.07 -1.98 -7.67
C GLY A 318 15.66 -2.38 -9.09
N ASP A 319 14.81 -3.41 -9.26
CA ASP A 319 14.28 -3.78 -10.58
C ASP A 319 13.34 -2.68 -11.11
N ILE A 320 12.44 -2.18 -10.27
CA ILE A 320 11.53 -1.08 -10.63
C ILE A 320 12.32 0.17 -11.03
N GLN A 321 13.33 0.55 -10.26
CA GLN A 321 14.19 1.70 -10.54
C GLN A 321 14.96 1.53 -11.86
N GLU A 322 15.49 0.35 -12.15
CA GLU A 322 16.20 0.06 -13.41
C GLU A 322 15.26 0.23 -14.62
N ARG A 323 14.02 -0.26 -14.53
CA ARG A 323 13.00 -0.09 -15.58
C ARG A 323 12.60 1.37 -15.77
N MET A 324 12.39 2.10 -14.68
CA MET A 324 12.09 3.52 -14.72
C MET A 324 13.20 4.29 -15.47
N VAL A 325 14.47 4.05 -15.13
CA VAL A 325 15.61 4.71 -15.79
C VAL A 325 15.66 4.42 -17.28
N ALA A 326 15.45 3.15 -17.69
CA ALA A 326 15.38 2.79 -19.10
C ALA A 326 14.25 3.55 -19.83
N ARG A 327 13.08 3.66 -19.19
CA ARG A 327 11.92 4.37 -19.74
C ARG A 327 12.16 5.87 -19.86
N LEU A 328 12.65 6.54 -18.81
CA LEU A 328 12.92 7.98 -18.84
C LEU A 328 13.93 8.34 -19.94
N LYS A 329 14.99 7.53 -20.07
CA LYS A 329 15.98 7.69 -21.14
C LYS A 329 15.35 7.56 -22.52
N HIS A 330 14.50 6.55 -22.72
CA HIS A 330 13.82 6.33 -23.99
C HIS A 330 12.86 7.47 -24.35
N LEU A 331 12.15 8.03 -23.36
CA LEU A 331 11.24 9.16 -23.54
C LEU A 331 11.97 10.51 -23.66
N GLY A 332 13.30 10.54 -23.53
CA GLY A 332 14.09 11.77 -23.56
C GLY A 332 13.90 12.68 -22.33
N ILE A 333 13.28 12.17 -21.25
CA ILE A 333 13.02 12.93 -20.03
C ILE A 333 14.33 13.07 -19.26
N LYS A 334 14.87 14.29 -19.22
CA LYS A 334 16.06 14.64 -18.43
C LYS A 334 15.65 15.30 -17.14
N VAL A 335 15.93 14.63 -16.03
CA VAL A 335 15.65 15.12 -14.68
C VAL A 335 16.72 16.15 -14.28
N LYS A 336 16.29 17.36 -13.90
CA LYS A 336 17.15 18.41 -13.37
C LYS A 336 17.33 18.29 -11.87
N SER A 337 16.22 18.02 -11.17
CA SER A 337 16.19 17.84 -9.72
C SER A 337 14.98 17.03 -9.28
N ILE A 338 15.12 16.25 -8.22
CA ILE A 338 14.03 15.54 -7.57
C ILE A 338 13.61 16.34 -6.33
N GLU A 339 12.33 16.65 -6.21
CA GLU A 339 11.76 17.31 -5.04
C GLU A 339 11.43 16.29 -3.94
N GLU A 340 10.85 15.16 -4.34
CA GLU A 340 10.44 14.06 -3.46
C GLU A 340 10.59 12.73 -4.20
N ASP A 341 10.97 11.67 -3.48
CA ASP A 341 10.88 10.28 -3.92
C ASP A 341 9.80 9.52 -3.14
N GLU A 342 9.27 8.46 -3.74
CA GLU A 342 8.27 7.60 -3.12
C GLU A 342 8.61 6.13 -3.31
N HIS A 343 8.59 5.40 -2.20
CA HIS A 343 8.78 3.96 -2.15
C HIS A 343 7.49 3.29 -1.69
N CYS A 344 6.79 2.64 -2.60
CA CYS A 344 5.48 2.06 -2.33
C CYS A 344 5.55 0.53 -2.34
N VAL A 345 5.10 -0.10 -1.26
CA VAL A 345 4.91 -1.56 -1.17
C VAL A 345 3.53 -1.81 -0.56
N ILE A 346 2.54 -2.05 -1.41
CA ILE A 346 1.15 -2.23 -1.00
C ILE A 346 0.83 -3.72 -0.99
N PRO A 347 0.43 -4.30 0.16
CA PRO A 347 -0.11 -5.64 0.19
C PRO A 347 -1.49 -5.66 -0.47
N MET A 348 -1.55 -6.32 -1.62
CA MET A 348 -2.73 -6.50 -2.45
C MET A 348 -3.50 -7.72 -1.94
N GLY A 349 -4.70 -7.49 -1.40
CA GLY A 349 -5.52 -8.56 -0.84
C GLY A 349 -4.93 -9.18 0.43
N GLY A 350 -4.85 -10.50 0.49
CA GLY A 350 -4.48 -11.25 1.70
C GLY A 350 -5.69 -11.63 2.58
N PRO A 351 -5.46 -12.37 3.69
CA PRO A 351 -6.53 -12.75 4.58
C PRO A 351 -7.14 -11.52 5.25
N LEU A 352 -8.46 -11.54 5.45
CA LEU A 352 -9.08 -10.64 6.41
C LEU A 352 -8.56 -10.97 7.82
N PRO A 353 -8.55 -10.00 8.75
CA PRO A 353 -8.34 -10.29 10.16
C PRO A 353 -9.41 -11.26 10.68
N VAL A 354 -9.21 -11.84 11.86
CA VAL A 354 -10.25 -12.63 12.53
C VAL A 354 -11.45 -11.74 12.80
N LEU A 355 -12.64 -12.15 12.37
CA LEU A 355 -13.88 -11.40 12.54
C LEU A 355 -14.91 -12.27 13.30
N PRO A 356 -15.51 -11.76 14.39
CA PRO A 356 -15.14 -10.56 15.14
C PRO A 356 -13.90 -10.77 16.04
N GLN A 357 -13.33 -9.68 16.54
CA GLN A 357 -12.31 -9.69 17.60
C GLN A 357 -12.35 -8.38 18.41
N ARG A 358 -11.73 -8.36 19.60
CA ARG A 358 -11.81 -7.24 20.55
C ARG A 358 -11.11 -5.94 20.09
N VAL A 359 -10.07 -6.04 19.27
CA VAL A 359 -9.49 -4.86 18.61
C VAL A 359 -10.20 -4.63 17.28
N ILE A 360 -10.78 -3.46 17.09
CA ILE A 360 -11.37 -3.07 15.80
C ILE A 360 -10.23 -2.58 14.89
N GLY A 361 -10.33 -2.83 13.59
CA GLY A 361 -9.38 -2.32 12.61
C GLY A 361 -10.04 -1.39 11.60
N ILE A 362 -9.27 -0.47 11.02
CA ILE A 362 -9.67 0.29 9.82
C ILE A 362 -8.48 0.46 8.86
N GLY A 363 -8.77 0.57 7.56
CA GLY A 363 -7.74 0.77 6.52
C GLY A 363 -6.95 -0.51 6.24
N GLY A 364 -5.62 -0.37 6.10
CA GLY A 364 -4.74 -1.47 5.69
C GLY A 364 -4.82 -2.69 6.61
N THR A 365 -4.84 -2.48 7.93
CA THR A 365 -4.91 -3.54 8.94
C THR A 365 -6.25 -4.29 8.89
N ALA A 366 -7.31 -3.61 8.47
CA ALA A 366 -8.62 -4.23 8.28
C ALA A 366 -8.79 -4.92 6.92
N GLY A 367 -7.75 -5.00 6.08
CA GLY A 367 -7.81 -5.65 4.78
C GLY A 367 -8.61 -4.87 3.73
N MET A 368 -8.68 -3.54 3.84
CA MET A 368 -9.49 -2.67 2.98
C MET A 368 -8.85 -2.31 1.64
N VAL A 369 -7.57 -2.63 1.43
CA VAL A 369 -6.90 -2.44 0.12
C VAL A 369 -7.70 -3.17 -0.95
N HIS A 370 -7.97 -2.51 -2.07
CA HIS A 370 -8.58 -3.15 -3.24
C HIS A 370 -7.60 -4.19 -3.83
N PRO A 371 -7.91 -5.51 -3.77
CA PRO A 371 -6.95 -6.55 -4.16
C PRO A 371 -6.42 -6.45 -5.60
N SER A 372 -7.21 -5.93 -6.55
CA SER A 372 -6.79 -5.83 -7.96
C SER A 372 -6.17 -4.49 -8.38
N THR A 373 -6.27 -3.42 -7.58
CA THR A 373 -5.87 -2.05 -8.01
C THR A 373 -4.93 -1.36 -7.02
N GLY A 374 -4.99 -1.70 -5.74
CA GLY A 374 -4.22 -1.04 -4.68
C GLY A 374 -4.93 0.15 -4.06
N TYR A 375 -6.08 0.56 -4.61
CA TYR A 375 -6.83 1.70 -4.11
C TYR A 375 -7.39 1.45 -2.72
N MET A 376 -7.25 2.46 -1.85
CA MET A 376 -7.65 2.35 -0.45
C MET A 376 -8.13 3.66 0.15
N VAL A 377 -7.48 4.81 -0.11
CA VAL A 377 -7.76 6.07 0.60
C VAL A 377 -9.23 6.47 0.55
N ALA A 378 -9.81 6.63 -0.65
CA ALA A 378 -11.21 7.03 -0.79
C ALA A 378 -12.16 6.02 -0.13
N ARG A 379 -11.92 4.72 -0.36
CA ARG A 379 -12.69 3.63 0.26
C ARG A 379 -12.65 3.68 1.79
N THR A 380 -11.48 3.93 2.37
CA THR A 380 -11.28 4.00 3.82
C THR A 380 -11.93 5.23 4.41
N LEU A 381 -11.83 6.40 3.76
CA LEU A 381 -12.52 7.60 4.20
C LEU A 381 -14.04 7.45 4.13
N ALA A 382 -14.56 6.79 3.10
CA ALA A 382 -15.99 6.47 2.99
C ALA A 382 -16.48 5.46 4.05
N ALA A 383 -15.60 4.61 4.57
CA ALA A 383 -15.94 3.64 5.63
C ALA A 383 -15.77 4.20 7.04
N ALA A 384 -14.98 5.25 7.23
CA ALA A 384 -14.75 5.85 8.54
C ALA A 384 -16.06 6.28 9.25
N PRO A 385 -17.06 6.87 8.56
CA PRO A 385 -18.36 7.12 9.17
C PRO A 385 -19.11 5.89 9.63
N ILE A 386 -19.01 4.77 8.92
CA ILE A 386 -19.67 3.52 9.30
C ILE A 386 -19.10 3.02 10.63
N VAL A 387 -17.77 2.99 10.74
CA VAL A 387 -17.06 2.58 11.96
C VAL A 387 -17.35 3.54 13.12
N ALA A 388 -17.26 4.85 12.87
CA ALA A 388 -17.50 5.86 13.89
C ALA A 388 -18.93 5.81 14.44
N ASN A 389 -19.93 5.71 13.56
CA ASN A 389 -21.33 5.65 13.96
C ASN A 389 -21.65 4.39 14.78
N ALA A 390 -21.11 3.23 14.38
CA ALA A 390 -21.28 2.00 15.15
C ALA A 390 -20.68 2.14 16.57
N ILE A 391 -19.48 2.72 16.69
CA ILE A 391 -18.84 3.01 17.99
C ILE A 391 -19.73 3.95 18.83
N VAL A 392 -20.20 5.05 18.25
CA VAL A 392 -21.04 6.04 18.92
C VAL A 392 -22.36 5.42 19.41
N GLN A 393 -23.05 4.65 18.58
CA GLN A 393 -24.30 3.99 18.94
C GLN A 393 -24.13 3.00 20.09
N CYS A 394 -23.09 2.17 20.04
CA CYS A 394 -22.82 1.19 21.09
C CYS A 394 -22.42 1.85 22.43
N LEU A 395 -21.69 2.98 22.40
CA LEU A 395 -21.28 3.69 23.61
C LEU A 395 -22.35 4.63 24.18
N GLY A 396 -23.27 5.11 23.34
CA GLY A 396 -24.38 5.98 23.72
C GLY A 396 -25.60 5.24 24.31
N SER A 397 -25.76 3.94 24.05
CA SER A 397 -26.91 3.14 24.51
C SER A 397 -26.62 2.49 25.86
N ASP A 398 -26.93 3.14 27.00
CA ASP A 398 -26.84 2.65 28.40
C ASP A 398 -25.60 1.81 28.82
N ARG A 399 -24.55 1.75 27.98
CA ARG A 399 -23.33 0.93 28.13
C ARG A 399 -23.59 -0.52 28.55
N THR A 400 -24.64 -1.14 28.00
CA THR A 400 -25.05 -2.51 28.37
C THR A 400 -24.24 -3.60 27.68
N LEU A 401 -23.62 -3.29 26.53
CA LEU A 401 -22.81 -4.24 25.78
C LEU A 401 -21.44 -4.45 26.42
N SER A 402 -21.00 -5.70 26.50
CA SER A 402 -19.59 -6.01 26.73
C SER A 402 -18.74 -5.47 25.58
N GLY A 403 -17.46 -5.20 25.81
CA GLY A 403 -16.62 -4.67 24.73
C GLY A 403 -16.38 -5.66 23.58
N ASP A 404 -16.60 -6.96 23.79
CA ASP A 404 -16.54 -7.97 22.72
C ASP A 404 -17.77 -7.85 21.82
N GLU A 405 -18.97 -7.70 22.39
CA GLU A 405 -20.21 -7.48 21.65
C GLU A 405 -20.19 -6.16 20.88
N LEU A 406 -19.68 -5.09 21.50
CA LEU A 406 -19.46 -3.80 20.84
C LEU A 406 -18.54 -3.97 19.64
N SER A 407 -17.37 -4.59 19.83
CA SER A 407 -16.38 -4.76 18.75
C SER A 407 -16.93 -5.65 17.64
N ALA A 408 -17.71 -6.68 18.00
CA ALA A 408 -18.38 -7.54 17.03
C ALA A 408 -19.39 -6.78 16.17
N GLN A 409 -20.16 -5.88 16.77
CA GLN A 409 -21.09 -5.03 16.04
C GLN A 409 -20.36 -4.09 15.07
N VAL A 410 -19.27 -3.44 15.50
CA VAL A 410 -18.48 -2.57 14.62
C VAL A 410 -17.84 -3.36 13.47
N TRP A 411 -17.33 -4.57 13.73
CA TRP A 411 -16.80 -5.44 12.68
C TRP A 411 -17.87 -5.88 11.68
N LYS A 412 -19.08 -6.17 12.16
CA LYS A 412 -20.23 -6.53 11.32
C LYS A 412 -20.63 -5.39 10.39
N ASP A 413 -20.60 -4.15 10.87
CA ASP A 413 -20.94 -2.97 10.07
C ASP A 413 -19.83 -2.59 9.08
N LEU A 414 -18.56 -2.80 9.43
CA LEU A 414 -17.42 -2.58 8.52
C LEU A 414 -17.33 -3.66 7.43
N TRP A 415 -17.51 -4.93 7.80
CA TRP A 415 -17.41 -6.09 6.91
C TRP A 415 -18.73 -6.88 6.87
N PRO A 416 -19.84 -6.28 6.41
CA PRO A 416 -21.06 -7.03 6.17
C PRO A 416 -20.83 -8.04 5.05
N ILE A 417 -21.65 -9.10 5.02
CA ILE A 417 -21.50 -10.20 4.07
C ILE A 417 -21.38 -9.72 2.61
N GLN A 418 -22.12 -8.69 2.21
CA GLN A 418 -22.04 -8.13 0.86
C GLN A 418 -20.66 -7.56 0.54
N ARG A 419 -19.99 -6.92 1.52
CA ARG A 419 -18.64 -6.36 1.37
C ARG A 419 -17.57 -7.44 1.39
N ARG A 420 -17.74 -8.50 2.19
CA ARG A 420 -16.83 -9.66 2.19
C ARG A 420 -16.89 -10.41 0.86
N ARG A 421 -18.10 -10.66 0.35
CA ARG A 421 -18.32 -11.28 -0.97
C ARG A 421 -17.82 -10.41 -2.13
N GLN A 422 -18.03 -9.09 -2.06
CA GLN A 422 -17.45 -8.14 -3.01
C GLN A 422 -15.91 -8.25 -3.02
N ARG A 423 -15.29 -8.25 -1.83
CA ARG A 423 -13.83 -8.39 -1.70
C ARG A 423 -13.33 -9.71 -2.25
N GLU A 424 -14.06 -10.80 -2.03
CA GLU A 424 -13.71 -12.13 -2.53
C GLU A 424 -13.63 -12.15 -4.07
N PHE A 425 -14.54 -11.46 -4.74
CA PHE A 425 -14.47 -11.28 -6.20
C PHE A 425 -13.22 -10.47 -6.63
N PHE A 426 -12.84 -9.44 -5.87
CA PHE A 426 -11.61 -8.71 -6.17
C PHE A 426 -10.35 -9.55 -5.92
N CYS A 427 -10.34 -10.42 -4.91
CA CYS A 427 -9.27 -11.40 -4.70
C CYS A 427 -9.16 -12.36 -5.89
N PHE A 428 -10.29 -12.84 -6.41
CA PHE A 428 -10.35 -13.62 -7.64
C PHE A 428 -9.73 -12.86 -8.83
N GLY A 429 -10.10 -11.59 -9.03
CA GLY A 429 -9.51 -10.76 -10.08
C GLY A 429 -7.99 -10.59 -9.93
N MET A 430 -7.51 -10.38 -8.70
CA MET A 430 -6.08 -10.33 -8.39
C MET A 430 -5.36 -11.65 -8.72
N ASP A 431 -5.95 -12.80 -8.38
CA ASP A 431 -5.37 -14.12 -8.66
C ASP A 431 -5.26 -14.43 -10.16
N ILE A 432 -6.12 -13.82 -10.99
CA ILE A 432 -5.96 -13.85 -12.45
C ILE A 432 -4.79 -12.95 -12.87
N LEU A 433 -4.75 -11.70 -12.40
CA LEU A 433 -3.71 -10.73 -12.74
C LEU A 433 -2.30 -11.25 -12.41
N LEU A 434 -2.14 -11.94 -11.27
CA LEU A 434 -0.90 -12.59 -10.85
C LEU A 434 -0.35 -13.62 -11.85
N LYS A 435 -1.18 -14.11 -12.77
CA LYS A 435 -0.81 -15.13 -13.77
C LYS A 435 -0.60 -14.56 -15.17
N LEU A 436 -0.80 -13.26 -15.38
CA LEU A 436 -0.66 -12.62 -16.69
C LEU A 436 0.77 -12.16 -16.92
N ASP A 437 1.29 -12.48 -18.09
CA ASP A 437 2.50 -11.88 -18.65
C ASP A 437 2.14 -10.51 -19.28
N LEU A 438 3.12 -9.78 -19.82
CA LEU A 438 2.86 -8.49 -20.46
C LEU A 438 1.81 -8.58 -21.58
N PRO A 439 1.88 -9.52 -22.55
CA PRO A 439 0.85 -9.64 -23.58
C PRO A 439 -0.55 -9.92 -23.00
N GLY A 440 -0.66 -10.79 -22.00
CA GLY A 440 -1.91 -11.08 -21.32
C GLY A 440 -2.47 -9.85 -20.59
N THR A 441 -1.60 -9.11 -19.91
CA THR A 441 -1.93 -7.88 -19.19
C THR A 441 -2.43 -6.80 -20.13
N LYS A 442 -1.73 -6.57 -21.26
CA LYS A 442 -2.16 -5.63 -22.30
C LYS A 442 -3.56 -5.98 -22.82
N ARG A 443 -3.80 -7.24 -23.18
CA ARG A 443 -5.13 -7.67 -23.65
C ARG A 443 -6.22 -7.56 -22.59
N PHE A 444 -5.88 -7.80 -21.31
CA PHE A 444 -6.82 -7.66 -20.20
C PHE A 444 -7.26 -6.20 -20.06
N PHE A 445 -6.31 -5.27 -20.00
CA PHE A 445 -6.62 -3.85 -19.84
C PHE A 445 -7.25 -3.25 -21.10
N ASP A 446 -6.92 -3.77 -22.28
CA ASP A 446 -7.60 -3.41 -23.52
C ASP A 446 -9.11 -3.66 -23.40
N ALA A 447 -9.50 -4.89 -23.03
CA ALA A 447 -10.89 -5.24 -22.82
C ALA A 447 -11.53 -4.54 -21.62
N PHE A 448 -10.78 -4.36 -20.52
CA PHE A 448 -11.29 -3.73 -19.29
C PHE A 448 -11.71 -2.27 -19.51
N PHE A 449 -10.90 -1.50 -20.24
CA PHE A 449 -11.19 -0.09 -20.50
C PHE A 449 -12.14 0.14 -21.68
N ASP A 450 -12.50 -0.91 -22.44
CA ASP A 450 -13.61 -0.88 -23.41
C ASP A 450 -14.98 -1.16 -22.78
N LEU A 451 -15.01 -1.53 -21.50
CA LEU A 451 -16.27 -1.69 -20.78
C LEU A 451 -17.02 -0.36 -20.66
N LYS A 452 -18.34 -0.45 -20.50
CA LYS A 452 -19.17 0.72 -20.19
C LYS A 452 -18.64 1.43 -18.93
N PRO A 453 -18.67 2.79 -18.87
CA PRO A 453 -18.18 3.57 -17.75
C PRO A 453 -18.63 3.07 -16.38
N HIS A 454 -19.91 2.72 -16.23
CA HIS A 454 -20.46 2.14 -15.00
C HIS A 454 -19.61 0.99 -14.43
N TYR A 455 -19.14 0.08 -15.29
CA TYR A 455 -18.42 -1.12 -14.89
C TYR A 455 -16.99 -0.83 -14.44
N TRP A 456 -16.18 -0.17 -15.28
CA TRP A 456 -14.80 0.08 -14.90
C TRP A 456 -14.71 1.18 -13.81
N HIS A 457 -15.59 2.20 -13.81
CA HIS A 457 -15.68 3.17 -12.72
C HIS A 457 -16.01 2.45 -11.41
N GLY A 458 -17.04 1.62 -11.44
CA GLY A 458 -17.53 0.93 -10.25
C GLY A 458 -16.53 -0.09 -9.72
N PHE A 459 -15.80 -0.79 -10.59
CA PHE A 459 -14.75 -1.72 -10.18
C PHE A 459 -13.61 -0.97 -9.49
N LEU A 460 -13.02 0.04 -10.14
CA LEU A 460 -11.89 0.80 -9.56
C LEU A 460 -12.24 1.50 -8.23
N SER A 461 -13.51 1.90 -8.06
CA SER A 461 -14.02 2.57 -6.85
C SER A 461 -14.69 1.65 -5.83
N SER A 462 -14.65 0.31 -6.01
CA SER A 462 -15.35 -0.64 -5.11
C SER A 462 -16.86 -0.35 -4.92
N ARG A 463 -17.53 0.13 -5.97
CA ARG A 463 -18.98 0.43 -5.97
C ARG A 463 -19.85 -0.72 -6.48
N LEU A 464 -19.30 -1.65 -7.26
CA LEU A 464 -20.04 -2.81 -7.76
C LEU A 464 -20.14 -3.92 -6.71
N PHE A 465 -21.33 -4.45 -6.47
CA PHE A 465 -21.54 -5.62 -5.60
C PHE A 465 -21.64 -6.92 -6.41
N LEU A 466 -21.71 -8.07 -5.72
CA LEU A 466 -21.57 -9.38 -6.35
C LEU A 466 -22.42 -9.60 -7.62
N PRO A 467 -23.73 -9.26 -7.66
CA PRO A 467 -24.51 -9.40 -8.89
C PRO A 467 -23.94 -8.58 -10.06
N GLU A 468 -23.60 -7.31 -9.82
CA GLU A 468 -22.99 -6.43 -10.82
C GLU A 468 -21.58 -6.88 -11.19
N LEU A 469 -20.82 -7.45 -10.24
CA LEU A 469 -19.49 -8.00 -10.48
C LEU A 469 -19.52 -9.25 -11.36
N LEU A 470 -20.56 -10.08 -11.25
CA LEU A 470 -20.78 -11.20 -12.16
C LEU A 470 -21.07 -10.67 -13.58
N PHE A 471 -21.93 -9.66 -13.73
CA PHE A 471 -22.17 -9.02 -15.03
C PHE A 471 -20.95 -8.30 -15.59
N PHE A 472 -20.15 -7.67 -14.72
CA PHE A 472 -18.83 -7.12 -15.07
C PHE A 472 -17.91 -8.22 -15.62
N GLY A 473 -17.82 -9.37 -14.93
CA GLY A 473 -16.99 -10.50 -15.37
C GLY A 473 -17.43 -11.07 -16.71
N LEU A 474 -18.74 -11.23 -16.92
CA LEU A 474 -19.32 -11.66 -18.20
C LEU A 474 -19.09 -10.63 -19.30
N SER A 475 -19.25 -9.34 -19.00
CA SER A 475 -18.99 -8.25 -19.93
C SER A 475 -17.51 -8.25 -20.34
N LEU A 476 -16.59 -8.31 -19.37
CA LEU A 476 -15.15 -8.41 -19.62
C LEU A 476 -14.82 -9.62 -20.50
N PHE A 477 -15.41 -10.79 -20.21
CA PHE A 477 -15.23 -11.99 -21.03
C PHE A 477 -15.76 -11.81 -22.46
N SER A 478 -16.88 -11.10 -22.63
CA SER A 478 -17.45 -10.83 -23.96
C SER A 478 -16.62 -9.84 -24.79
N TYR A 479 -15.99 -8.84 -24.17
CA TYR A 479 -15.09 -7.89 -24.85
C TYR A 479 -13.68 -8.47 -25.06
N ALA A 480 -13.29 -9.47 -24.27
CA ALA A 480 -12.01 -10.14 -24.40
C ALA A 480 -11.86 -10.85 -25.76
N SER A 481 -10.67 -10.72 -26.36
CA SER A 481 -10.29 -11.51 -27.55
C SER A 481 -10.43 -13.01 -27.30
N ASN A 482 -10.58 -13.84 -28.35
CA ASN A 482 -10.67 -15.30 -28.18
C ASN A 482 -9.47 -15.87 -27.40
N ARG A 483 -8.25 -15.37 -27.68
CA ARG A 483 -7.06 -15.75 -26.93
C ARG A 483 -7.16 -15.38 -25.45
N SER A 484 -7.61 -14.15 -25.15
CA SER A 484 -7.85 -13.68 -23.79
C SER A 484 -8.91 -14.52 -23.07
N ARG A 485 -9.99 -14.92 -23.74
CA ARG A 485 -11.02 -15.79 -23.17
C ARG A 485 -10.46 -17.15 -22.75
N PHE A 486 -9.67 -17.78 -23.63
CA PHE A 486 -8.97 -19.03 -23.30
C PHE A 486 -8.01 -18.85 -22.13
N GLU A 487 -7.27 -17.75 -22.06
CA GLU A 487 -6.36 -17.47 -20.94
C GLU A 487 -7.12 -17.20 -19.63
N ILE A 488 -8.20 -16.42 -19.66
CA ILE A 488 -9.06 -16.17 -18.50
C ILE A 488 -9.66 -17.49 -18.01
N MET A 489 -10.13 -18.36 -18.91
CA MET A 489 -10.61 -19.69 -18.54
C MET A 489 -9.50 -20.54 -17.92
N ALA A 490 -8.37 -20.70 -18.62
CA ALA A 490 -7.28 -21.55 -18.17
C ALA A 490 -6.65 -21.08 -16.85
N LYS A 491 -6.43 -19.77 -16.70
CA LYS A 491 -5.80 -19.17 -15.51
C LYS A 491 -6.81 -18.91 -14.39
N GLY A 492 -8.08 -18.67 -14.73
CA GLY A 492 -9.14 -18.27 -13.82
C GLY A 492 -10.01 -19.41 -13.28
N THR A 493 -10.01 -20.62 -13.86
CA THR A 493 -10.85 -21.73 -13.36
C THR A 493 -10.55 -22.09 -11.90
N VAL A 494 -9.28 -22.28 -11.53
CA VAL A 494 -8.90 -22.60 -10.15
C VAL A 494 -9.23 -21.45 -9.18
N PRO A 495 -8.86 -20.18 -9.46
CA PRO A 495 -9.32 -19.04 -8.67
C PRO A 495 -10.85 -18.94 -8.54
N LEU A 496 -11.60 -19.22 -9.61
CA LEU A 496 -13.06 -19.16 -9.61
C LEU A 496 -13.66 -20.22 -8.66
N VAL A 497 -13.14 -21.46 -8.70
CA VAL A 497 -13.54 -22.50 -7.75
C VAL A 497 -13.22 -22.09 -6.31
N GLY A 498 -12.06 -21.47 -6.08
CA GLY A 498 -11.68 -20.92 -4.78
C GLY A 498 -12.67 -19.86 -4.29
N MET A 499 -12.99 -18.89 -5.15
CA MET A 499 -13.97 -17.83 -4.88
C MET A 499 -15.34 -18.43 -4.54
N VAL A 500 -15.87 -19.35 -5.37
CA VAL A 500 -17.17 -19.99 -5.13
C VAL A 500 -17.18 -20.76 -3.81
N LYS A 501 -16.11 -21.50 -3.49
CA LYS A 501 -15.98 -22.20 -2.20
C LYS A 501 -16.03 -21.21 -1.02
N ASN A 502 -15.29 -20.10 -1.10
CA ASN A 502 -15.28 -19.08 -0.05
C ASN A 502 -16.65 -18.40 0.10
N LEU A 503 -17.34 -18.13 -1.01
CA LEU A 503 -18.71 -17.57 -0.99
C LEU A 503 -19.73 -18.52 -0.35
N ILE A 504 -19.58 -19.83 -0.53
CA ILE A 504 -20.44 -20.85 0.11
C ILE A 504 -20.15 -20.96 1.61
N GLN A 505 -18.89 -20.80 2.02
CA GLN A 505 -18.49 -20.84 3.43
C GLN A 505 -18.85 -19.56 4.20
N ASP A 506 -19.01 -18.43 3.50
CA ASP A 506 -19.41 -17.14 4.06
C ASP A 506 -20.94 -17.09 4.21
N THR A 507 -21.45 -17.68 5.29
CA THR A 507 -22.89 -17.89 5.56
C THR A 507 -23.53 -16.82 6.45
N GLU A 508 -22.76 -16.05 7.22
CA GLU A 508 -23.27 -15.05 8.18
C GLU A 508 -22.48 -13.75 8.18
#